data_AF-A0A7Y1ZH33-F1
#
_entry.id   AF-A0A7Y1ZH33-F1
#
_cell.length_a   1.000
_cell.length_b   1.000
_cell.length_c   1.000
_cell.angle_alpha   90.00
_cell.angle_beta   90.00
_cell.angle_gamma   90.00
#
_symmetry.space_group_name_H-M   'P 1'
#
loop_
_entity.id
_entity.type
_entity.pdbx_description
1 polymer ?
#
loop_
_entity_poly.entity_id
_entity_poly.type
_entity_poly.pdbx_seq_one_letter_code
_entity_poly.pdbx_strand_id
1 'polypeptide(L)'
;MIETRLDEHSPVKKLLRRFKKRSAVAMVLSVQGGELHILMIKRAEREGDPWSGHMAFPGGRMDPGDTHAFAAALRETEEEVGLQLVAEEEYLGRLSDLSARPRFRTLGM
;
A
#
# COMPACT_ATOMS: atom_id res chain seq x y z
N MET A 1 -1.74 0.30 -22.07
CA MET A 1 -1.36 -1.12 -21.79
C MET A 1 -1.51 -1.49 -20.32
N ILE A 2 -1.03 -0.68 -19.37
CA ILE A 2 -1.30 -0.87 -17.93
C ILE A 2 -2.68 -0.34 -17.54
N GLU A 3 -3.01 0.89 -17.93
CA GLU A 3 -4.35 1.51 -17.76
C GLU A 3 -5.47 0.58 -18.22
N THR A 4 -5.41 0.13 -19.47
CA THR A 4 -6.39 -0.80 -20.07
C THR A 4 -6.56 -2.09 -19.26
N ARG A 5 -5.48 -2.67 -18.73
CA ARG A 5 -5.56 -3.91 -17.93
C ARG A 5 -6.07 -3.68 -16.52
N LEU A 6 -5.86 -2.49 -15.95
CA LEU A 6 -6.43 -2.12 -14.66
C LEU A 6 -7.92 -1.80 -14.78
N ASP A 7 -8.36 -1.17 -15.87
CA ASP A 7 -9.78 -0.94 -16.15
C ASP A 7 -10.55 -2.26 -16.30
N GLU A 8 -9.94 -3.25 -16.94
CA GLU A 8 -10.52 -4.60 -17.08
C GLU A 8 -10.40 -5.43 -15.79
N HIS A 9 -9.61 -4.99 -14.80
CA HIS A 9 -9.42 -5.72 -13.55
C HIS A 9 -10.53 -5.44 -12.55
N SER A 10 -11.26 -6.49 -12.16
CA SER A 10 -12.20 -6.43 -11.04
C SER A 10 -11.51 -6.85 -9.73
N PRO A 11 -11.17 -5.92 -8.82
CA PRO A 11 -10.48 -6.27 -7.59
C PRO A 11 -11.34 -7.08 -6.63
N VAL A 12 -10.83 -8.22 -6.20
CA VAL A 12 -11.49 -9.07 -5.21
C VAL A 12 -11.37 -8.42 -3.83
N LYS A 13 -12.51 -8.14 -3.21
CA LYS A 13 -12.60 -7.67 -1.82
C LYS A 13 -12.85 -8.86 -0.91
N LYS A 14 -12.06 -9.02 0.15
CA LYS A 14 -12.29 -10.11 1.12
C LYS A 14 -13.53 -9.84 1.96
N LEU A 15 -14.44 -10.80 2.06
CA LEU A 15 -15.74 -10.65 2.72
C LEU A 15 -15.62 -10.17 4.17
N LEU A 16 -14.70 -10.78 4.94
CA LEU A 16 -14.50 -10.48 6.36
C LEU A 16 -13.51 -9.35 6.62
N ARG A 17 -13.11 -8.58 5.60
CA ARG A 17 -12.10 -7.51 5.74
C ARG A 17 -12.50 -6.43 6.75
N ARG A 18 -13.80 -6.21 6.97
CA ARG A 18 -14.31 -5.22 7.94
C ARG A 18 -13.98 -5.57 9.39
N PHE A 19 -13.74 -6.86 9.68
CA PHE A 19 -13.45 -7.37 11.02
C PHE A 19 -11.96 -7.62 11.24
N LYS A 20 -11.11 -7.16 10.32
CA LYS A 20 -9.66 -7.34 10.38
C LYS A 20 -8.99 -5.98 10.47
N LYS A 21 -7.79 -5.95 11.06
CA LYS A 21 -6.89 -4.79 10.89
C LYS A 21 -6.56 -4.66 9.40
N ARG A 22 -6.70 -3.46 8.87
CA ARG A 22 -6.49 -3.16 7.45
C ARG A 22 -5.29 -2.26 7.30
N SER A 23 -4.61 -2.44 6.18
CA SER A 23 -3.53 -1.59 5.70
C SER A 23 -3.75 -1.32 4.23
N ALA A 24 -3.20 -0.21 3.75
CA ALA A 24 -3.22 0.18 2.36
C ALA A 24 -1.84 0.69 1.97
N VAL A 25 -1.46 0.44 0.71
CA VAL A 25 -0.20 0.89 0.14
C VAL A 25 -0.45 1.50 -1.23
N ALA A 26 0.37 2.46 -1.62
CA ALA A 26 0.33 3.07 -2.94
C ALA A 26 1.43 2.48 -3.83
N MET A 27 1.05 1.96 -5.00
CA MET A 27 2.00 1.60 -6.05
C MET A 27 2.08 2.75 -7.04
N VAL A 28 3.03 3.67 -6.80
CA VAL A 28 3.20 4.87 -7.62
C VAL A 28 4.06 4.54 -8.83
N LEU A 29 3.51 4.78 -10.02
CA LEU A 29 4.17 4.53 -11.30
C LEU A 29 4.66 5.85 -11.88
N SER A 30 5.86 5.85 -12.47
CA SER A 30 6.43 7.00 -13.17
C SER A 30 7.14 6.53 -14.42
N VAL A 31 6.99 7.25 -15.53
CA VAL A 31 7.73 6.98 -16.76
C VAL A 31 8.82 8.02 -16.93
N GLN A 32 10.08 7.58 -16.97
CA GLN A 32 11.25 8.46 -17.13
C GLN A 32 12.14 7.89 -18.22
N GLY A 33 12.51 8.70 -19.21
CA GLY A 33 13.33 8.23 -20.34
C GLY A 33 12.70 7.09 -21.16
N GLY A 34 11.38 6.90 -21.10
CA GLY A 34 10.66 5.79 -21.74
C GLY A 34 10.63 4.51 -20.92
N GLU A 35 11.22 4.48 -19.72
CA GLU A 35 11.20 3.34 -18.81
C GLU A 35 10.19 3.52 -17.68
N LEU A 36 9.58 2.41 -17.25
CA LEU A 36 8.63 2.39 -16.14
C LEU A 36 9.36 2.20 -14.82
N HIS A 37 9.16 3.14 -13.90
CA HIS A 37 9.67 3.11 -12.54
C HIS A 37 8.53 2.96 -11.54
N ILE A 38 8.84 2.33 -10.41
CA ILE A 38 7.93 2.19 -9.28
C ILE A 38 8.59 2.75 -8.04
N LEU A 39 7.88 3.59 -7.29
CA LEU A 39 8.35 4.10 -6.02
C LEU A 39 8.38 2.99 -4.96
N MET A 40 9.53 2.83 -4.32
CA MET A 40 9.72 1.93 -3.19
C MET A 40 10.37 2.69 -2.03
N ILE A 41 10.04 2.28 -0.81
CA ILE A 41 10.63 2.81 0.42
C ILE A 41 11.39 1.72 1.17
N LYS A 42 12.38 2.14 1.97
CA LYS A 42 12.93 1.31 3.05
C LYS A 42 12.17 1.65 4.32
N ARG A 43 11.46 0.67 4.89
CA ARG A 43 10.69 0.87 6.14
C ARG A 43 11.61 1.29 7.28
N ALA A 44 11.13 2.20 8.12
CA ALA A 44 11.85 2.59 9.34
C ALA A 44 12.14 1.37 10.23
N GLU A 45 13.29 1.38 10.90
CA GLU A 45 13.67 0.32 11.82
C GLU A 45 12.99 0.55 13.18
N ARG A 46 12.13 -0.39 13.58
CA ARG A 46 11.37 -0.36 14.84
C ARG A 46 11.52 -1.69 15.56
N GLU A 47 11.85 -1.62 16.85
CA GLU A 47 11.94 -2.80 17.69
C GLU A 47 10.57 -3.50 17.76
N GLY A 48 10.57 -4.82 17.58
CA GLY A 48 9.35 -5.64 17.58
C GLY A 48 8.52 -5.63 16.30
N ASP A 49 8.86 -4.82 15.28
CA ASP A 49 8.25 -4.93 13.94
C ASP A 49 9.04 -5.93 13.07
N PRO A 50 8.45 -7.08 12.69
CA PRO A 50 9.12 -8.10 11.88
C PRO A 50 9.41 -7.67 10.44
N TRP A 51 8.96 -6.48 10.02
CA TRP A 51 9.16 -5.91 8.69
C TRP A 51 10.04 -4.65 8.69
N SER A 52 10.65 -4.32 9.83
CA SER A 52 11.61 -3.23 9.96
C SER A 52 12.74 -3.33 8.93
N GLY A 53 13.08 -2.20 8.29
CA GLY A 53 14.17 -2.14 7.32
C GLY A 53 13.91 -2.79 5.96
N HIS A 54 12.74 -3.42 5.74
CA HIS A 54 12.40 -4.05 4.47
C HIS A 54 12.03 -3.04 3.40
N MET A 55 12.26 -3.42 2.13
CA MET A 55 11.68 -2.72 0.98
C MET A 55 10.17 -2.92 0.95
N ALA A 56 9.43 -1.84 0.72
CA ALA A 56 7.98 -1.84 0.65
C ALA A 56 7.47 -0.76 -0.32
N PHE A 57 6.18 -0.86 -0.66
CA PHE A 57 5.45 0.30 -1.17
C PHE A 57 5.15 1.26 -0.02
N PRO A 58 5.12 2.58 -0.26
CA PRO A 58 4.66 3.53 0.74
C PRO A 58 3.24 3.22 1.18
N GLY A 59 2.97 3.37 2.47
CA GLY A 59 1.67 3.08 3.05
C GLY A 59 1.73 2.40 4.41
N GLY A 60 0.56 2.29 5.04
CA GLY A 60 0.48 1.86 6.42
C GLY A 60 -0.87 1.34 6.84
N ARG A 61 -1.13 1.42 8.14
CA ARG A 61 -2.39 0.96 8.72
C ARG A 61 -3.48 1.97 8.43
N MET A 62 -4.70 1.46 8.29
CA MET A 62 -5.88 2.30 8.20
C MET A 62 -6.26 2.78 9.60
N ASP A 63 -6.38 4.09 9.76
CA ASP A 63 -6.74 4.73 11.01
C ASP A 63 -8.26 4.88 11.15
N PRO A 64 -8.78 5.08 12.39
CA PRO A 64 -10.22 5.25 12.59
C PRO A 64 -10.84 6.43 11.84
N GLY A 65 -10.04 7.45 11.52
CA GLY A 65 -10.46 8.62 10.74
C GLY A 65 -10.46 8.41 9.23
N ASP A 66 -9.84 7.34 8.72
CA ASP A 66 -9.76 7.08 7.28
C ASP A 66 -11.11 6.57 6.76
N THR A 67 -11.72 7.31 5.84
CA THR A 67 -13.02 6.96 5.23
C THR A 67 -12.93 5.67 4.41
N HIS A 68 -11.79 5.40 3.78
CA HIS A 68 -11.52 4.19 3.02
C HIS A 68 -10.02 3.91 2.90
N ALA A 69 -9.67 2.68 2.48
CA ALA A 69 -8.28 2.26 2.32
C ALA A 69 -7.48 3.13 1.34
N PHE A 70 -8.12 3.71 0.32
CA PHE A 70 -7.42 4.64 -0.57
C PHE A 70 -6.97 5.91 0.17
N ALA A 71 -7.78 6.50 1.07
CA ALA A 71 -7.40 7.66 1.87
C ALA A 71 -6.22 7.35 2.79
N ALA A 72 -6.20 6.16 3.40
CA ALA A 72 -5.06 5.71 4.18
C ALA A 72 -3.77 5.63 3.35
N ALA A 73 -3.84 5.13 2.10
CA ALA A 73 -2.68 5.07 1.23
C ALA A 73 -2.16 6.46 0.84
N LEU A 74 -3.06 7.43 0.57
CA LEU A 74 -2.67 8.82 0.26
C LEU A 74 -1.98 9.47 1.46
N ARG A 75 -2.63 9.43 2.63
CA ARG A 75 -2.12 10.00 3.88
C ARG A 75 -0.75 9.44 4.24
N GLU A 76 -0.62 8.11 4.28
CA GLU A 76 0.63 7.45 4.65
C GLU A 76 1.74 7.72 3.63
N THR A 77 1.40 7.83 2.33
CA THR A 77 2.41 8.18 1.31
C THR A 77 2.93 9.61 1.52
N GLU A 78 2.05 10.56 1.84
CA GLU A 78 2.45 11.91 2.19
C GLU A 78 3.32 11.94 3.46
N GLU A 79 2.92 11.22 4.51
CA GLU A 79 3.67 11.15 5.77
C GLU A 79 5.06 10.50 5.63
N GLU A 80 5.17 9.41 4.85
CA GLU A 80 6.42 8.64 4.74
C GLU A 80 7.42 9.25 3.76
N VAL A 81 6.96 9.85 2.67
CA VAL A 81 7.85 10.34 1.58
C VAL A 81 7.57 11.77 1.13
N GLY A 82 6.59 12.47 1.71
CA GLY A 82 6.24 13.85 1.33
C GLY A 82 5.57 13.98 -0.03
N LEU A 83 5.13 12.86 -0.62
CA LEU A 83 4.51 12.85 -1.95
C LEU A 83 2.98 12.96 -1.83
N GLN A 84 2.44 14.08 -2.29
CA GLN A 84 1.00 14.30 -2.35
C GLN A 84 0.41 13.68 -3.63
N LEU A 85 -0.43 12.67 -3.45
CA LEU A 85 -1.17 12.00 -4.52
C LEU A 85 -2.59 12.60 -4.56
N VAL A 86 -2.83 13.60 -5.41
CA VAL A 86 -4.04 14.46 -5.31
C VAL A 86 -5.03 14.31 -6.48
N ALA A 87 -4.63 13.72 -7.60
CA ALA A 87 -5.45 13.63 -8.80
C ALA A 87 -6.19 12.28 -8.86
N GLU A 88 -7.53 12.31 -8.79
CA GLU A 88 -8.34 11.12 -9.05
C GLU A 88 -8.19 10.64 -10.51
N GLU A 89 -7.89 11.56 -11.43
CA GLU A 89 -7.67 11.28 -12.84
C GLU A 89 -6.39 10.47 -13.10
N GLU A 90 -5.43 10.52 -12.18
CA GLU A 90 -4.19 9.72 -12.24
C GLU A 90 -4.33 8.38 -11.50
N TYR A 91 -5.43 8.17 -10.79
CA TYR A 91 -5.67 6.93 -10.09
C TYR A 91 -6.11 5.84 -11.06
N LEU A 92 -5.19 4.91 -11.33
CA LEU A 92 -5.40 3.82 -12.28
C LEU A 92 -6.32 2.71 -11.76
N GLY A 93 -6.59 2.65 -10.45
CA GLY A 93 -7.42 1.61 -9.85
C GLY A 93 -6.75 0.85 -8.71
N ARG A 94 -7.47 -0.15 -8.18
CA ARG A 94 -7.05 -0.94 -7.01
C ARG A 94 -6.90 -2.40 -7.37
N LEU A 95 -5.91 -3.04 -6.76
CA LEU A 95 -5.69 -4.48 -6.82
C LEU A 95 -6.50 -5.25 -5.76
N SER A 96 -6.53 -6.56 -5.92
CA SER A 96 -7.23 -7.48 -5.00
C SER A 96 -6.66 -7.44 -3.57
N ASP A 97 -7.53 -7.67 -2.57
CA ASP A 97 -7.11 -7.72 -1.16
C ASP A 97 -6.13 -8.89 -0.91
N LEU A 98 -4.99 -8.59 -0.30
CA LEU A 98 -4.03 -9.59 0.17
C LEU A 98 -4.20 -9.82 1.67
N SER A 99 -3.98 -11.07 2.12
CA SER A 99 -3.86 -11.36 3.55
C SER A 99 -2.40 -11.43 3.91
N ALA A 100 -1.93 -10.47 4.71
CA ALA A 100 -0.62 -10.58 5.34
C ALA A 100 -0.61 -11.83 6.24
N ARG A 101 0.38 -12.70 6.03
CA ARG A 101 0.69 -13.77 6.98
C ARG A 101 1.63 -13.16 8.02
N PRO A 102 1.18 -12.91 9.27
CA PRO A 102 2.10 -12.44 10.29
C PRO A 102 3.17 -13.52 10.50
N ARG A 103 4.45 -13.16 10.30
CA ARG A 103 5.54 -13.98 10.84
C ARG A 103 5.53 -13.77 12.34
N PHE A 104 4.95 -14.71 13.07
CA PHE A 104 5.23 -14.81 14.50
C PHE A 104 6.71 -15.14 14.63
N ARG A 105 7.47 -14.25 15.28
CA ARG A 105 8.74 -14.66 15.89
C ARG A 105 8.34 -15.76 16.88
N THR A 106 8.81 -16.98 16.69
CA THR A 106 8.87 -17.95 17.77
C THR A 106 9.60 -17.22 18.90
N LEU A 107 8.90 -16.89 20.00
CA LEU A 107 9.60 -16.47 21.20
C LEU A 107 10.50 -17.64 21.56
N GLY A 108 11.81 -17.44 21.45
CA GLY A 108 12.77 -18.38 22.00
C GLY A 108 12.48 -18.53 23.48
N MET A 109 12.16 -19.77 23.87
CA MET A 109 12.46 -20.24 25.22
C MET A 109 13.97 -20.38 25.36
#